data_AF-A0A7S0D4G8-F1
#
_entry.id   AF-A0A7S0D4G8-F1
#
_cell.length_a   1.000
_cell.length_b   1.000
_cell.length_c   1.000
_cell.angle_alpha   90.00
_cell.angle_beta   90.00
_cell.angle_gamma   90.00
#
_symmetry.space_group_name_H-M   'P 1'
#
loop_
_entity.id
_entity.type
_entity.pdbx_description
1 polymer ?
#
loop_
_entity_poly.entity_id
_entity_poly.type
_entity_poly.pdbx_seq_one_letter_code
_entity_poly.pdbx_strand_id
1 'polypeptide(L)'
;RIVNGGEREGAKVCETQFRSNVARRTFARSLSGGAYRTRSDSNEGLVEGLIHYGRIRSNRVAEAMLKVDRKEFTNPLYERGDAYYDHPVQIGQGQTISAPHMHAEALELLSDHLYPAEAM
;
A
#
# COMPACT_ATOMS: atom_id res chain seq x y z
N ARG A 1 35.63 27.53 -29.75
CA ARG A 1 35.26 26.37 -30.58
C ARG A 1 34.28 25.54 -29.77
N ILE A 2 33.11 25.29 -30.34
CA ILE A 2 31.88 24.78 -29.72
C ILE A 2 32.14 23.39 -29.09
N VAL A 3 31.71 23.17 -27.85
CA VAL A 3 31.42 21.82 -27.33
C VAL A 3 29.91 21.70 -27.15
N ASN A 4 29.37 20.72 -27.86
CA ASN A 4 27.96 20.45 -28.05
C ASN A 4 27.27 20.06 -26.74
N GLY A 5 26.01 20.51 -26.62
CA GLY A 5 25.05 19.97 -25.68
C GLY A 5 24.72 18.51 -25.97
N GLY A 6 24.40 17.78 -24.91
CA GLY A 6 23.84 16.44 -24.92
C GLY A 6 23.03 16.28 -23.64
N GLU A 7 21.77 15.92 -23.80
CA GLU A 7 20.70 16.02 -22.83
C GLU A 7 20.89 15.17 -21.56
N ARG A 8 20.34 15.67 -20.44
CA ARG A 8 20.28 14.96 -19.17
C ARG A 8 19.24 13.83 -19.27
N GLU A 9 19.68 12.61 -19.57
CA GLU A 9 18.88 11.40 -19.30
C GLU A 9 18.90 11.10 -17.78
N GLY A 10 18.07 11.84 -17.02
CA GLY A 10 17.90 11.69 -15.58
C GLY A 10 16.59 11.01 -15.18
N ALA A 11 15.98 10.18 -16.04
CA ALA A 11 14.63 9.68 -15.83
C ALA A 11 14.41 8.24 -16.34
N LYS A 12 15.24 7.26 -15.97
CA LYS A 12 14.98 5.83 -16.31
C LYS A 12 15.40 4.78 -15.27
N VAL A 13 15.71 5.17 -14.02
CA VAL A 13 16.24 4.20 -13.02
C VAL A 13 15.24 3.78 -11.94
N CYS A 14 14.04 4.36 -11.88
CA CYS A 14 13.08 4.05 -10.81
C CYS A 14 11.87 3.20 -11.23
N GLU A 15 11.95 2.45 -12.33
CA GLU A 15 10.83 1.60 -12.82
C GLU A 15 11.14 0.08 -12.75
N THR A 16 12.38 -0.28 -12.41
CA THR A 16 12.88 -1.65 -12.63
C THR A 16 12.78 -2.57 -11.41
N GLN A 17 12.55 -2.06 -10.20
CA GLN A 17 12.66 -2.85 -8.96
C GLN A 17 11.31 -3.23 -8.29
N PHE A 18 10.16 -3.03 -8.94
CA PHE A 18 8.87 -3.61 -8.49
C PHE A 18 8.62 -5.01 -9.10
N ARG A 19 9.53 -5.46 -9.96
CA ARG A 19 9.44 -6.69 -10.72
C ARG A 19 10.16 -7.82 -10.01
N SER A 20 9.49 -8.53 -9.11
CA SER A 20 9.76 -9.98 -9.04
C SER A 20 8.57 -10.84 -8.65
N ASN A 21 7.66 -10.48 -7.74
CA ASN A 21 6.64 -11.46 -7.32
C ASN A 21 5.16 -11.01 -7.27
N VAL A 22 4.86 -9.70 -7.31
CA VAL A 22 3.45 -9.23 -7.14
C VAL A 22 2.76 -8.92 -8.48
N ALA A 23 3.52 -8.56 -9.52
CA ALA A 23 3.01 -7.94 -10.75
C ALA A 23 2.38 -8.89 -11.81
N ARG A 24 1.97 -10.12 -11.45
CA ARG A 24 1.46 -11.11 -12.43
C ARG A 24 0.09 -11.71 -12.14
N ARG A 25 -0.67 -11.22 -11.17
CA ARG A 25 -2.04 -11.69 -10.94
C ARG A 25 -3.03 -10.71 -11.53
N THR A 26 -3.68 -11.14 -12.62
CA THR A 26 -4.88 -10.51 -13.17
C THR A 26 -5.87 -10.23 -12.04
N PHE A 27 -6.28 -8.97 -11.90
CA PHE A 27 -7.28 -8.52 -10.91
C PHE A 27 -8.67 -9.08 -11.25
N ALA A 28 -8.90 -10.35 -10.95
CA ALA A 28 -10.23 -10.95 -11.02
C ALA A 28 -11.02 -10.53 -9.77
N ARG A 29 -12.12 -9.78 -9.99
CA ARG A 29 -12.99 -9.26 -8.94
C ARG A 29 -13.79 -10.40 -8.29
N SER A 30 -13.32 -10.92 -7.15
CA SER A 30 -14.11 -11.81 -6.30
C SER A 30 -14.90 -10.98 -5.28
N LEU A 31 -16.22 -10.87 -5.48
CA LEU A 31 -17.15 -10.28 -4.52
C LEU A 31 -17.65 -11.39 -3.59
N SER A 32 -17.03 -11.56 -2.42
CA SER A 32 -17.55 -12.42 -1.35
C SER A 32 -17.55 -11.64 -0.03
N GLY A 33 -18.72 -11.13 0.35
CA GLY A 33 -18.94 -10.39 1.59
C GLY A 33 -18.77 -11.24 2.86
N GLY A 34 -17.52 -11.55 3.22
CA GLY A 34 -17.12 -12.14 4.49
C GLY A 34 -15.97 -11.34 5.11
N ALA A 35 -15.82 -11.39 6.44
CA ALA A 35 -14.73 -10.73 7.16
C ALA A 35 -13.37 -11.21 6.62
N TYR A 36 -12.76 -10.41 5.75
CA TYR A 36 -11.52 -10.72 5.08
C TYR A 36 -10.38 -10.69 6.09
N ARG A 37 -10.06 -11.82 6.72
CA ARG A 37 -8.90 -11.91 7.61
C ARG A 37 -7.67 -12.17 6.74
N THR A 38 -7.07 -11.12 6.17
CA THR A 38 -5.66 -11.24 5.79
C THR A 38 -4.87 -11.30 7.10
N ARG A 39 -4.04 -12.34 7.22
CA ARG A 39 -3.14 -12.54 8.35
C ARG A 39 -1.74 -12.64 7.77
N SER A 40 -0.86 -11.73 8.16
CA SER A 40 0.54 -11.76 7.77
C SER A 40 1.41 -11.36 8.96
N ASP A 41 2.70 -11.67 8.90
CA ASP A 41 3.69 -11.22 9.88
C ASP A 41 4.55 -10.07 9.32
N SER A 42 4.22 -9.55 8.13
CA SER A 42 4.90 -8.42 7.49
C SER A 42 3.93 -7.49 6.73
N ASN A 43 4.39 -6.27 6.47
CA ASN A 43 3.61 -5.29 5.71
C ASN A 43 3.38 -5.74 4.26
N GLU A 44 4.37 -6.39 3.65
CA GLU A 44 4.29 -6.93 2.29
C GLU A 44 3.19 -7.98 2.19
N GLY A 45 3.16 -8.95 3.10
CA GLY A 45 2.14 -9.99 3.07
C GLY A 45 0.74 -9.46 3.41
N LEU A 46 0.64 -8.41 4.22
CA LEU A 46 -0.61 -7.68 4.42
C LEU A 46 -1.10 -7.08 3.09
N VAL A 47 -0.25 -6.33 2.39
CA VAL A 47 -0.58 -5.70 1.10
C VAL A 47 -0.92 -6.74 0.04
N GLU A 48 -0.15 -7.83 -0.05
CA GLU A 48 -0.43 -8.95 -0.96
C GLU A 48 -1.80 -9.58 -0.69
N GLY A 49 -2.16 -9.76 0.58
CA GLY A 49 -3.47 -10.25 0.98
C GLY A 49 -4.59 -9.30 0.53
N LEU A 50 -4.41 -7.99 0.72
CA LEU A 50 -5.40 -6.99 0.30
C LEU A 50 -5.54 -6.92 -1.24
N ILE A 51 -4.46 -7.10 -1.99
CA ILE A 51 -4.51 -7.27 -3.45
C ILE A 51 -5.27 -8.54 -3.83
N HIS A 52 -4.97 -9.67 -3.18
CA HIS A 52 -5.59 -10.96 -3.46
C HIS A 52 -7.11 -10.93 -3.28
N TYR A 53 -7.60 -10.23 -2.26
CA TYR A 53 -9.03 -10.05 -2.01
C TYR A 53 -9.65 -8.85 -2.75
N GLY A 54 -8.91 -8.16 -3.61
CA GLY A 54 -9.42 -7.08 -4.44
C GLY A 54 -9.72 -5.77 -3.70
N ARG A 55 -9.12 -5.56 -2.52
CA ARG A 55 -9.22 -4.31 -1.74
C ARG A 55 -8.26 -3.24 -2.22
N ILE A 56 -7.11 -3.66 -2.74
CA ILE A 56 -6.20 -2.81 -3.49
C ILE A 56 -6.32 -3.22 -4.96
N ARG A 57 -6.50 -2.24 -5.84
CA ARG A 57 -6.70 -2.42 -7.29
C ARG A 57 -5.66 -1.64 -8.09
N SER A 58 -5.18 -0.54 -7.52
CA SER A 58 -4.28 0.40 -8.17
C SER A 58 -2.84 0.18 -7.71
N ASN A 59 -1.89 0.08 -8.65
CA ASN A 59 -0.46 -0.06 -8.32
C ASN A 59 0.03 1.08 -7.43
N ARG A 60 -0.45 2.31 -7.68
CA ARG A 60 -0.13 3.49 -6.88
C ARG A 60 -0.51 3.33 -5.40
N VAL A 61 -1.66 2.72 -5.12
CA VAL A 61 -2.13 2.47 -3.75
C VAL A 61 -1.31 1.36 -3.10
N ALA A 62 -1.02 0.28 -3.83
CA ALA A 62 -0.16 -0.80 -3.36
C ALA A 62 1.23 -0.27 -2.97
N GLU A 63 1.85 0.53 -3.84
CA GLU A 63 3.16 1.15 -3.57
C GLU A 63 3.13 2.10 -2.38
N ALA A 64 2.08 2.89 -2.22
CA ALA A 64 1.93 3.78 -1.07
C ALA A 64 1.83 2.99 0.24
N MET A 65 1.02 1.94 0.27
CA MET A 65 0.87 1.08 1.45
C MET A 65 2.12 0.25 1.75
N LEU A 66 2.91 -0.14 0.74
CA LEU A 66 4.20 -0.81 0.94
C LEU A 66 5.27 0.11 1.55
N LYS A 67 5.25 1.40 1.18
CA LYS A 67 6.22 2.40 1.67
C LYS A 67 6.00 2.80 3.14
N VAL A 68 4.81 2.57 3.67
CA VAL A 68 4.42 2.97 5.03
C VAL A 68 4.16 1.72 5.85
N ASP A 69 5.13 1.33 6.69
CA ASP A 69 4.95 0.16 7.55
C ASP A 69 3.92 0.45 8.64
N ARG A 70 2.79 -0.26 8.57
CA ARG A 70 1.68 -0.12 9.52
C ARG A 70 2.11 -0.29 10.97
N LYS A 71 3.11 -1.11 11.26
CA LYS A 71 3.59 -1.37 12.62
C LYS A 71 4.09 -0.11 13.33
N GLU A 72 4.62 0.86 12.58
CA GLU A 72 5.08 2.15 13.12
C GLU A 72 3.95 2.99 13.74
N PHE A 73 2.70 2.70 13.35
CA PHE A 73 1.48 3.38 13.80
C PHE A 73 0.67 2.56 14.81
N THR A 74 1.22 1.45 15.29
CA THR A 74 0.60 0.58 16.31
C THR A 74 1.42 0.64 17.60
N ASN A 75 0.79 0.35 18.74
CA ASN A 75 1.53 0.34 20.00
C ASN A 75 2.47 -0.89 20.02
N PRO A 76 3.78 -0.70 20.31
CA PRO A 76 4.76 -1.78 20.32
C PRO A 76 4.51 -2.86 21.39
N LEU A 77 3.59 -2.61 22.33
CA LEU A 77 3.16 -3.56 23.35
C LEU A 77 2.17 -4.62 22.83
N TYR A 78 1.56 -4.43 21.65
CA TYR A 78 0.68 -5.44 21.06
C TYR A 78 1.49 -6.53 20.33
N GLU A 79 0.87 -7.69 20.13
CA GLU A 79 1.50 -8.78 19.39
C GLU A 79 1.91 -8.29 17.99
N ARG A 80 3.12 -8.61 17.54
CA ARG A 80 3.61 -8.21 16.21
C ARG A 80 2.63 -8.59 15.08
N GLY A 81 1.89 -9.69 15.28
CA GLY A 81 0.87 -10.14 14.35
C GLY A 81 -0.30 -9.16 14.22
N ASP A 82 -0.77 -8.55 15.31
CA ASP A 82 -1.96 -7.70 15.29
C ASP A 82 -1.79 -6.49 14.37
N ALA A 83 -0.57 -5.96 14.24
CA ALA A 83 -0.26 -4.85 13.34
C ALA A 83 -0.58 -5.16 11.87
N TYR A 84 -0.47 -6.42 11.45
CA TYR A 84 -0.59 -6.84 10.05
C TYR A 84 -1.83 -7.69 9.78
N TYR A 85 -2.78 -7.71 10.72
CA TYR A 85 -4.05 -8.40 10.54
C TYR A 85 -5.10 -7.40 10.09
N ASP A 86 -5.99 -7.83 9.20
CA ASP A 86 -7.02 -6.95 8.66
C ASP A 86 -8.18 -6.71 9.64
N HIS A 87 -7.91 -5.95 10.71
CA HIS A 87 -8.87 -5.54 11.71
C HIS A 87 -8.44 -4.21 12.39
N PRO A 88 -9.37 -3.50 13.06
CA PRO A 88 -9.03 -2.33 13.85
C PRO A 88 -8.17 -2.72 15.07
N VAL A 89 -7.12 -1.94 15.34
CA VAL A 89 -6.22 -2.16 16.47
C VAL A 89 -6.28 -0.95 17.41
N GLN A 90 -6.38 -1.19 18.71
CA GLN A 90 -6.36 -0.11 19.71
C GLN A 90 -5.01 0.60 19.71
N ILE A 91 -4.98 1.92 19.80
CA ILE A 91 -3.74 2.72 19.89
C ILE A 91 -3.65 3.51 21.20
N GLY A 92 -4.61 3.30 22.10
CA GLY A 92 -4.73 3.99 23.39
C GLY A 92 -5.86 5.02 23.40
N GLN A 93 -6.18 5.54 24.59
CA GLN A 93 -7.22 6.57 24.78
C GLN A 93 -8.60 6.22 24.18
N GLY A 94 -8.93 4.92 24.15
CA GLY A 94 -10.17 4.42 23.54
C GLY A 94 -10.25 4.58 22.03
N GLN A 95 -9.14 4.88 21.35
CA GLN A 95 -9.07 5.03 19.90
C GLN A 95 -8.47 3.80 19.23
N THR A 96 -8.89 3.54 17.99
CA THR A 96 -8.34 2.49 17.14
C THR A 96 -7.77 3.07 15.86
N ILE A 97 -6.65 2.51 15.38
CA ILE A 97 -6.30 2.62 13.97
C ILE A 97 -7.24 1.70 13.18
N SER A 98 -7.82 2.22 12.10
CA SER A 98 -8.77 1.48 11.26
C SER A 98 -8.16 0.23 10.65
N ALA A 99 -9.00 -0.73 10.26
CA ALA A 99 -8.55 -1.93 9.55
C ALA A 99 -7.82 -1.56 8.25
N PRO A 100 -6.75 -2.29 7.88
CA PRO A 100 -6.02 -2.11 6.62
C PRO A 100 -6.90 -1.98 5.36
N HIS A 101 -7.96 -2.79 5.21
CA HIS A 101 -8.85 -2.66 4.04
C HIS A 101 -9.59 -1.33 3.98
N MET A 102 -9.88 -0.70 5.13
CA MET A 102 -10.52 0.63 5.17
C MET A 102 -9.56 1.71 4.66
N HIS A 103 -8.27 1.60 4.99
CA HIS A 103 -7.26 2.49 4.43
C HIS A 103 -7.09 2.29 2.92
N ALA A 104 -7.06 1.03 2.47
CA ALA A 104 -7.01 0.71 1.04
C ALA A 104 -8.21 1.32 0.29
N GLU A 105 -9.44 1.12 0.79
CA GLU A 105 -10.65 1.67 0.16
C GLU A 105 -10.61 3.20 0.10
N ALA A 106 -10.22 3.87 1.18
CA ALA A 106 -10.10 5.33 1.20
C ALA A 106 -9.06 5.85 0.19
N LEU A 107 -7.90 5.20 0.09
CA LEU A 107 -6.86 5.56 -0.85
C LEU A 107 -7.28 5.31 -2.31
N GLU A 108 -8.00 4.22 -2.57
CA GLU A 108 -8.56 3.91 -3.89
C GLU A 108 -9.62 4.93 -4.31
N LEU A 109 -10.47 5.39 -3.39
CA LEU A 109 -11.49 6.40 -3.69
C LEU A 109 -10.89 7.78 -3.98
N LEU A 110 -9.75 8.11 -3.38
CA LEU A 110 -9.11 9.42 -3.48
C LEU A 110 -7.91 9.44 -4.44
N SER A 111 -7.58 8.32 -5.10
CA SER A 111 -6.35 8.20 -5.92
C SER A 111 -6.22 9.29 -6.98
N ASP A 112 -7.35 9.74 -7.52
CA ASP A 112 -7.47 10.72 -8.59
C ASP A 112 -7.56 12.17 -8.06
N HIS A 113 -7.45 12.35 -6.75
CA HIS A 113 -7.46 13.65 -6.07
C HIS A 113 -6.18 13.88 -5.25
N LEU A 114 -5.38 12.84 -5.02
CA LEU A 114 -4.11 12.92 -4.32
C LEU A 114 -3.00 13.28 -5.31
N TYR A 115 -2.63 14.55 -5.38
CA TYR A 115 -1.49 15.04 -6.16
C TYR A 115 -0.53 15.83 -5.27
N PRO A 116 0.77 15.89 -5.62
CA PRO A 116 1.71 16.81 -4.97
C PRO A 116 1.16 18.24 -5.01
N ALA A 117 1.46 19.03 -3.98
CA ALA A 117 0.97 20.40 -3.88
C ALA A 117 1.45 21.27 -5.07
N GLU A 118 2.57 20.91 -5.68
CA GLU A 118 3.18 21.60 -6.82
C GLU A 118 2.51 21.26 -8.17
N ALA A 119 1.56 20.33 -8.20
CA ALA A 119 0.89 19.85 -9.41
C ALA A 119 -0.54 20.40 -9.61
N MET A 120 -0.98 21.32 -8.75
CA MET A 120 -2.23 22.09 -8.86
C MET A 120 -1.95 23.55 -9.17
#